data_AF-A0A0H3NP96-F1
#
_entry.id   AF-A0A0H3NP96-F1
#
_cell.length_a   1.000
_cell.length_b   1.000
_cell.length_c   1.000
_cell.angle_alpha   90.00
_cell.angle_beta   90.00
_cell.angle_gamma   90.00
#
_symmetry.space_group_name_H-M   'P 1'
#
loop_
_entity.id
_entity.type
_entity.pdbx_description
1 polymer ?
#
loop_
_entity_poly.entity_id
_entity_poly.type
_entity_poly.pdbx_seq_one_letter_code
_entity_poly.pdbx_strand_id
1 'polypeptide(L)'
;MSYNGRPAVDPVRLIKMMLLGYLFGVPSERRLVKEIQVNVAYRWFLRMGLTEKVPDASTLSQNRIRRFNGSDVFQQIFDHIVEQALAQGMANGRVLYTDSTHLKASANPRKAVNELRPEGVSEYIDQLNAAVEADRKKHEKKPLPGVKRRQQAPPRLRIRRSAPRTRKAGLCTGKANRKVSSGWTTARWTASTASLPTRMSLRVMCTTASRSSPD
;
A
#
# COMPACT_ATOMS: atom_id res chain seq x y z
N MET A 1 2.27 41.75 -3.81
CA MET A 1 1.99 40.30 -3.69
C MET A 1 1.81 39.73 -5.08
N SER A 2 2.73 38.89 -5.55
CA SER A 2 2.64 38.31 -6.89
C SER A 2 1.58 37.20 -6.90
N TYR A 3 0.43 37.47 -7.50
CA TYR A 3 -0.73 36.57 -7.61
C TYR A 3 -0.59 35.58 -8.78
N ASN A 4 0.56 34.94 -8.96
CA ASN A 4 0.84 34.07 -10.12
C ASN A 4 0.95 32.57 -9.75
N GLY A 5 0.22 32.15 -8.72
CA GLY A 5 0.11 30.74 -8.31
C GLY A 5 -1.13 30.07 -8.88
N ARG A 6 -1.09 28.74 -9.05
CA ARG A 6 -2.30 27.96 -9.33
C ARG A 6 -3.26 28.06 -8.13
N PRO A 7 -4.57 28.32 -8.32
CA PRO A 7 -5.51 28.35 -7.21
C PRO A 7 -5.52 27.00 -6.50
N ALA A 8 -5.56 27.04 -5.17
CA ALA A 8 -5.66 25.85 -4.35
C ALA A 8 -7.02 25.18 -4.61
N VAL A 9 -7.00 23.86 -4.82
CA VAL A 9 -8.22 23.07 -4.96
C VAL A 9 -8.63 22.58 -3.59
N ASP A 10 -9.92 22.65 -3.30
CA ASP A 10 -10.51 22.13 -2.06
C ASP A 10 -10.18 20.64 -1.87
N PRO A 11 -9.62 20.23 -0.71
CA PRO A 11 -9.31 18.83 -0.43
C PRO A 11 -10.53 17.90 -0.50
N VAL A 12 -11.73 18.37 -0.13
CA VAL A 12 -12.94 17.54 -0.20
C VAL A 12 -13.25 17.17 -1.66
N ARG A 13 -13.14 18.15 -2.57
CA ARG A 13 -13.31 17.91 -4.00
C ARG A 13 -12.25 16.94 -4.56
N LEU A 14 -11.00 17.01 -4.09
CA LEU A 14 -9.94 16.07 -4.50
C LEU A 14 -10.26 14.63 -4.10
N ILE A 15 -10.69 14.42 -2.86
CA ILE A 15 -11.05 13.09 -2.34
C ILE A 15 -12.24 12.53 -3.12
N LYS A 16 -13.28 13.34 -3.35
CA LYS A 16 -14.45 12.92 -4.15
C LYS A 16 -14.09 12.54 -5.58
N MET A 17 -13.18 13.27 -6.23
CA MET A 17 -12.70 12.90 -7.56
C MET A 17 -12.00 11.54 -7.55
N MET A 18 -11.13 11.29 -6.56
CA MET A 18 -10.48 9.99 -6.42
C MET A 18 -11.49 8.87 -6.18
N LEU A 19 -12.47 9.08 -5.29
CA LEU A 19 -13.53 8.12 -5.02
C LEU A 19 -14.33 7.76 -6.28
N LEU A 20 -14.71 8.76 -7.10
CA LEU A 20 -15.36 8.52 -8.40
C LEU A 20 -14.52 7.60 -9.30
N GLY A 21 -13.21 7.84 -9.36
CA GLY A 21 -12.29 7.01 -10.15
C GLY A 21 -12.30 5.54 -9.70
N TYR A 22 -12.37 5.29 -8.40
CA TYR A 22 -12.46 3.92 -7.86
C TYR A 22 -13.82 3.28 -8.13
N LEU A 23 -14.93 3.99 -7.86
CA LEU A 23 -16.28 3.46 -8.03
C LEU A 23 -16.60 3.07 -9.47
N PHE A 24 -16.17 3.88 -10.44
CA PHE A 24 -16.41 3.63 -11.86
C PHE A 24 -15.25 2.89 -12.56
N GLY A 25 -14.23 2.46 -11.80
CA GLY A 25 -13.11 1.70 -12.32
C GLY A 25 -12.27 2.46 -13.37
N VAL A 26 -12.13 3.78 -13.24
CA VAL A 26 -11.37 4.62 -14.16
C VAL A 26 -9.87 4.54 -13.80
N PRO A 27 -9.02 3.90 -14.61
CA PRO A 27 -7.65 3.57 -14.21
C PRO A 27 -6.69 4.76 -14.29
N SER A 28 -7.10 5.91 -14.85
CA SER A 28 -6.21 7.06 -15.02
C SER A 28 -6.89 8.39 -14.69
N GLU A 29 -6.18 9.23 -13.95
CA GLU A 29 -6.66 10.56 -13.54
C GLU A 29 -6.91 11.48 -14.74
N ARG A 30 -6.13 11.33 -15.82
CA ARG A 30 -6.36 12.07 -17.06
C ARG A 30 -7.69 11.69 -17.72
N ARG A 31 -8.03 10.39 -17.71
CA ARG A 31 -9.32 9.92 -18.20
C ARG A 31 -10.45 10.36 -17.28
N LEU A 32 -10.26 10.27 -15.97
CA LEU A 32 -11.21 10.77 -14.98
C LEU A 32 -11.55 12.24 -15.21
N VAL A 33 -10.55 13.11 -15.43
CA VAL A 33 -10.79 14.53 -15.73
C VAL A 33 -11.59 14.72 -17.02
N LYS A 34 -11.29 13.94 -18.08
CA LYS A 34 -12.08 13.97 -19.33
C LYS A 34 -13.53 13.53 -19.09
N GLU A 35 -13.74 12.49 -18.30
CA GLU A 35 -15.08 12.01 -17.96
C GLU A 35 -15.85 13.04 -17.13
N ILE A 36 -15.21 13.72 -16.18
CA ILE A 36 -15.82 14.81 -15.41
C ILE A 36 -16.18 16.00 -16.31
N GLN A 37 -15.39 16.28 -17.36
CA GLN A 37 -15.69 17.37 -18.28
C GLN A 37 -16.99 17.13 -19.05
N VAL A 38 -17.25 15.89 -19.48
CA VAL A 38 -18.40 15.54 -20.32
C VAL A 38 -19.63 15.11 -19.52
N ASN A 39 -19.46 14.48 -18.35
CA ASN A 39 -20.55 13.89 -17.60
C ASN A 39 -21.09 14.85 -16.54
N VAL A 40 -22.34 15.29 -16.70
CA VAL A 40 -23.03 16.20 -15.78
C VAL A 40 -23.22 15.58 -14.40
N ALA A 41 -23.44 14.26 -14.31
CA ALA A 41 -23.62 13.57 -13.03
C ALA A 41 -22.37 13.67 -12.16
N TYR A 42 -21.18 13.58 -12.76
CA TYR A 42 -19.91 13.70 -12.03
C TYR A 42 -19.69 15.14 -11.54
N ARG A 43 -20.04 16.15 -12.35
CA ARG A 43 -20.00 17.56 -11.92
C ARG A 43 -20.95 17.84 -10.75
N TRP A 44 -22.15 17.29 -10.81
CA TRP A 44 -23.14 17.41 -9.73
C TRP A 44 -22.62 16.80 -8.42
N PHE A 45 -22.05 15.59 -8.46
CA PHE A 45 -21.45 14.94 -7.30
C PHE A 45 -20.30 15.75 -6.68
N LEU A 46 -19.47 16.37 -7.52
CA LEU A 46 -18.35 17.22 -7.12
C LEU A 46 -18.77 18.62 -6.65
N ARG A 47 -20.08 18.93 -6.67
CA ARG A 47 -20.63 20.27 -6.42
C ARG A 47 -19.93 21.33 -7.26
N MET A 48 -19.75 21.03 -8.55
CA MET A 48 -19.14 21.92 -9.53
C MET A 48 -20.21 22.54 -10.41
N GLY A 49 -20.02 23.81 -10.77
CA GLY A 49 -20.85 24.47 -11.77
C GLY A 49 -20.67 23.85 -13.17
N LEU A 50 -21.67 24.01 -14.03
CA LEU A 50 -21.59 23.53 -15.42
C LEU A 50 -20.51 24.28 -16.23
N THR A 51 -20.33 25.56 -15.92
CA THR A 51 -19.33 26.47 -16.54
C THR A 51 -17.98 26.47 -15.81
N GLU A 52 -17.90 25.88 -14.61
CA GLU A 52 -16.68 25.86 -13.81
C GLU A 52 -15.60 24.99 -14.47
N LYS A 53 -14.36 25.46 -14.41
CA LYS A 53 -13.21 24.74 -14.94
C LYS A 53 -12.84 23.56 -14.04
N VAL A 54 -12.77 22.38 -14.63
CA VAL A 54 -12.33 21.16 -13.93
C VAL A 54 -10.84 21.27 -13.57
N PRO A 55 -10.43 20.91 -12.34
CA PRO A 55 -9.03 20.82 -11.96
C PRO A 55 -8.25 19.91 -12.91
N ASP A 56 -7.01 20.27 -13.21
CA ASP A 56 -6.17 19.44 -14.05
C ASP A 56 -5.69 18.18 -13.32
N ALA A 57 -5.46 17.13 -14.11
CA ALA A 57 -5.01 15.83 -13.62
C ALA A 57 -3.64 15.88 -12.92
N SER A 58 -2.78 16.86 -13.26
CA SER A 58 -1.52 17.07 -12.54
C SER A 58 -1.76 17.38 -11.05
N THR A 59 -2.83 18.11 -10.73
CA THR A 59 -3.17 18.47 -9.34
C THR A 59 -3.52 17.22 -8.53
N LEU A 60 -4.31 16.32 -9.12
CA LEU A 60 -4.67 15.04 -8.51
C LEU A 60 -3.43 14.18 -8.27
N SER A 61 -2.63 13.99 -9.31
CA SER A 61 -1.42 13.15 -9.22
C SER A 61 -0.42 13.65 -8.18
N GLN A 62 -0.17 14.97 -8.12
CA GLN A 62 0.78 15.54 -7.17
C GLN A 62 0.25 15.49 -5.73
N ASN A 63 -1.05 15.70 -5.51
CA ASN A 63 -1.63 15.57 -4.17
C ASN A 63 -1.59 14.10 -3.70
N ARG A 64 -1.90 13.15 -4.57
CA ARG A 64 -1.81 11.71 -4.26
C ARG A 64 -0.38 11.32 -3.87
N ILE A 65 0.62 11.75 -4.63
CA ILE A 65 2.02 11.38 -4.38
C ILE A 65 2.61 12.09 -3.16
N ARG A 66 2.29 13.37 -2.95
CA ARG A 66 2.97 14.20 -1.94
C ARG A 66 2.25 14.26 -0.60
N ARG A 67 0.91 14.33 -0.60
CA ARG A 67 0.12 14.56 0.63
C ARG A 67 -0.53 13.30 1.14
N PHE A 68 -1.11 12.49 0.25
CA PHE A 68 -1.87 11.32 0.67
C PHE A 68 -1.07 10.03 0.73
N ASN A 69 0.11 10.00 0.09
CA ASN A 69 0.98 8.83 0.12
C ASN A 69 1.51 8.61 1.54
N GLY A 70 1.24 7.42 2.10
CA GLY A 70 1.59 7.08 3.49
C GLY A 70 0.64 7.65 4.55
N SER A 71 -0.46 8.28 4.14
CA SER A 71 -1.52 8.72 5.06
C SER A 71 -2.67 7.71 5.09
N ASP A 72 -3.31 7.56 6.25
CA ASP A 72 -4.44 6.65 6.45
C ASP A 72 -5.81 7.32 6.22
N VAL A 73 -5.80 8.57 5.72
CA VAL A 73 -7.00 9.41 5.58
C VAL A 73 -8.06 8.76 4.69
N PHE A 74 -7.64 8.11 3.59
CA PHE A 74 -8.58 7.43 2.69
C PHE A 74 -9.24 6.22 3.36
N GLN A 75 -8.48 5.47 4.15
CA GLN A 75 -8.99 4.31 4.86
C GLN A 75 -10.00 4.75 5.92
N GLN A 76 -9.65 5.75 6.73
CA GLN A 76 -10.55 6.29 7.76
C GLN A 76 -11.88 6.81 7.19
N ILE A 77 -11.82 7.52 6.05
CA ILE A 77 -13.03 7.99 5.37
C ILE A 77 -13.86 6.81 4.86
N PHE A 78 -13.20 5.81 4.26
CA PHE A 78 -13.88 4.62 3.76
C PHE A 78 -14.56 3.84 4.88
N ASP A 79 -13.85 3.58 5.97
CA ASP A 79 -14.36 2.88 7.15
C ASP A 79 -15.58 3.62 7.72
N HIS A 80 -15.51 4.94 7.84
CA HIS A 80 -16.63 5.73 8.31
C HIS A 80 -17.86 5.67 7.39
N ILE A 81 -17.66 5.67 6.07
CA ILE A 81 -18.76 5.48 5.10
C ILE A 81 -19.38 4.08 5.26
N VAL A 82 -18.56 3.05 5.45
CA VAL A 82 -19.04 1.68 5.67
C VAL A 82 -19.80 1.57 6.98
N GLU A 83 -19.31 2.15 8.06
CA GLU A 83 -20.01 2.22 9.36
C GLU A 83 -21.39 2.88 9.22
N GLN A 84 -21.48 3.99 8.50
CA GLN A 84 -22.75 4.66 8.21
C GLN A 84 -23.70 3.76 7.40
N ALA A 85 -23.19 3.05 6.40
CA ALA A 85 -23.98 2.13 5.59
C ALA A 85 -24.50 0.94 6.40
N LEU A 86 -23.70 0.41 7.34
CA LEU A 86 -24.11 -0.64 8.28
C LEU A 86 -25.19 -0.12 9.23
N ALA A 87 -25.04 1.07 9.79
CA ALA A 87 -26.02 1.69 10.68
C ALA A 87 -27.37 1.93 9.99
N GLN A 88 -27.36 2.24 8.69
CA GLN A 88 -28.57 2.41 7.87
C GLN A 88 -29.13 1.07 7.33
N GLY A 89 -28.51 -0.06 7.65
CA GLY A 89 -28.94 -1.38 7.17
C GLY A 89 -28.73 -1.63 5.67
N MET A 90 -27.94 -0.79 4.98
CA MET A 90 -27.67 -0.92 3.55
C MET A 90 -26.69 -2.06 3.23
N ALA A 91 -25.82 -2.38 4.19
CA ALA A 91 -24.89 -3.51 4.11
C ALA A 91 -25.10 -4.43 5.31
N ASN A 92 -24.93 -5.74 5.10
CA ASN A 92 -24.98 -6.75 6.15
C ASN A 92 -23.79 -7.69 5.98
N GLY A 93 -23.07 -8.00 7.06
CA GLY A 93 -21.89 -8.90 7.05
C GLY A 93 -22.22 -10.38 6.84
N ARG A 94 -23.36 -10.72 6.23
CA ARG A 94 -23.83 -12.10 6.05
C ARG A 94 -23.16 -12.80 4.87
N VAL A 95 -22.72 -12.05 3.86
CA VAL A 95 -22.08 -12.59 2.65
C VAL A 95 -20.74 -11.88 2.45
N LEU A 96 -19.64 -12.64 2.52
CA LEU A 96 -18.30 -12.16 2.28
C LEU A 96 -17.87 -12.50 0.86
N TYR A 97 -17.63 -11.47 0.04
CA TYR A 97 -17.05 -11.63 -1.29
C TYR A 97 -15.54 -11.44 -1.20
N THR A 98 -14.78 -12.48 -1.56
CA THR A 98 -13.31 -12.42 -1.70
C THR A 98 -12.95 -12.63 -3.16
N ASP A 99 -12.42 -11.60 -3.81
CA ASP A 99 -11.81 -11.70 -5.13
C ASP A 99 -10.28 -11.61 -5.02
N SER A 100 -9.56 -12.40 -5.81
CA SER A 100 -8.10 -12.41 -5.85
C SER A 100 -7.63 -11.96 -7.23
N THR A 101 -7.14 -10.72 -7.33
CA THR A 101 -6.58 -10.21 -8.58
C THR A 101 -5.10 -10.61 -8.72
N HIS A 102 -4.73 -11.29 -9.80
CA HIS A 102 -3.34 -11.61 -10.11
C HIS A 102 -2.61 -10.38 -10.65
N LEU A 103 -1.92 -9.63 -9.78
CA LEU A 103 -1.03 -8.55 -10.18
C LEU A 103 0.34 -9.12 -10.59
N LYS A 104 0.69 -8.97 -11.86
CA LYS A 104 2.02 -9.37 -12.37
C LYS A 104 3.09 -8.50 -11.71
N ALA A 105 3.94 -9.12 -10.90
CA ALA A 105 5.06 -8.42 -10.30
C ALA A 105 5.98 -7.83 -11.39
N SER A 106 6.39 -6.57 -11.23
CA SER A 106 7.47 -5.97 -12.03
C SER A 106 8.83 -6.49 -11.54
N ALA A 107 9.00 -7.81 -11.55
CA ALA A 107 10.18 -8.51 -11.09
C ALA A 107 11.03 -8.96 -12.28
N ASN A 108 12.30 -8.56 -12.32
CA ASN A 108 13.25 -9.09 -13.30
C ASN A 108 13.88 -10.38 -12.75
N PRO A 109 13.59 -11.57 -13.33
CA PRO A 109 14.13 -12.84 -12.84
C PRO A 109 15.66 -12.93 -12.92
N ARG A 110 16.30 -12.09 -13.74
CA ARG A 110 17.77 -12.03 -13.89
C ARG A 110 18.48 -11.27 -12.77
N LYS A 111 17.77 -10.51 -11.95
CA LYS A 111 18.34 -9.78 -10.80
C LYS A 111 17.86 -10.40 -9.50
N ALA A 112 18.01 -11.71 -9.34
CA ALA A 112 17.62 -12.38 -8.11
C ALA A 112 18.75 -12.28 -7.06
N VAL A 113 18.44 -11.83 -5.84
CA VAL A 113 19.36 -11.96 -4.69
C VAL A 113 18.90 -13.15 -3.85
N ASN A 114 19.84 -14.04 -3.54
CA ASN A 114 19.58 -15.19 -2.67
C ASN A 114 19.87 -14.77 -1.23
N GLU A 115 18.83 -14.65 -0.40
CA GLU A 115 18.96 -14.44 1.04
C GLU A 115 18.73 -15.77 1.76
N LEU A 116 19.65 -16.14 2.65
CA LEU A 116 19.47 -17.29 3.54
C LEU A 116 18.57 -16.84 4.69
N ARG A 117 17.32 -17.30 4.71
CA ARG A 117 16.42 -17.12 5.86
C ARG A 117 16.55 -18.35 6.78
N PRO A 118 16.75 -18.16 8.09
CA PRO A 118 16.85 -19.28 9.03
C PRO A 118 15.51 -20.01 9.24
N GLU A 119 14.39 -19.32 9.07
CA GLU A 119 13.05 -19.87 9.28
C GLU A 119 12.40 -20.25 7.95
N GLY A 120 12.19 -21.55 7.77
CA GLY A 120 11.51 -22.13 6.61
C GLY A 120 10.00 -22.05 6.73
N VAL A 121 9.32 -22.07 5.58
CA VAL A 121 7.86 -22.21 5.43
C VAL A 121 7.25 -23.33 6.31
N SER A 122 8.06 -24.29 6.77
CA SER A 122 7.72 -25.33 7.73
C SER A 122 7.16 -24.79 9.05
N GLU A 123 7.71 -23.72 9.62
CA GLU A 123 7.28 -23.24 10.94
C GLU A 123 5.85 -22.70 10.93
N TYR A 124 5.49 -21.99 9.85
CA TYR A 124 4.13 -21.49 9.66
C TYR A 124 3.12 -22.63 9.52
N ILE A 125 3.47 -23.68 8.78
CA ILE A 125 2.62 -24.88 8.62
C ILE A 125 2.49 -25.62 9.95
N ASP A 126 3.57 -25.74 10.72
CA ASP A 126 3.55 -26.40 12.02
C ASP A 126 2.68 -25.61 13.03
N GLN A 127 2.73 -24.27 13.01
CA GLN A 127 1.84 -23.40 13.79
C GLN A 127 0.36 -23.57 13.40
N LEU A 128 0.05 -23.64 12.09
CA LEU A 128 -1.31 -23.89 11.62
C LEU A 128 -1.83 -25.27 12.07
N ASN A 129 -1.00 -26.30 11.97
CA ASN A 129 -1.37 -27.65 12.42
C ASN A 129 -1.63 -27.68 13.94
N ALA A 130 -0.79 -27.00 14.72
CA ALA A 130 -0.98 -26.89 16.17
C ALA A 130 -2.29 -26.16 16.52
N ALA A 131 -2.65 -25.09 15.79
CA ALA A 131 -3.91 -24.38 15.98
C ALA A 131 -5.12 -25.27 15.66
N VAL A 132 -5.05 -26.03 14.56
CA VAL A 132 -6.10 -26.99 14.17
C VAL A 132 -6.27 -28.08 15.23
N GLU A 133 -5.18 -28.62 15.76
CA GLU A 133 -5.24 -29.63 16.83
C GLU A 133 -5.83 -29.06 18.13
N ALA A 134 -5.49 -27.83 18.49
CA ALA A 134 -6.05 -27.16 19.67
C ALA A 134 -7.57 -26.98 19.55
N ASP A 135 -8.07 -26.56 18.39
CA ASP A 135 -9.51 -26.44 18.15
C ASP A 135 -10.22 -27.79 18.10
N ARG A 136 -9.61 -28.83 17.55
CA ARG A 136 -10.19 -30.19 17.60
C ARG A 136 -10.30 -30.70 19.02
N LYS A 137 -9.30 -30.45 19.87
CA LYS A 137 -9.34 -30.80 21.30
C LYS A 137 -10.47 -30.07 22.04
N LYS A 138 -10.65 -28.77 21.79
CA LYS A 138 -11.76 -27.99 22.36
C LYS A 138 -13.14 -28.54 21.95
N HIS A 139 -13.24 -29.10 20.75
CA HIS A 139 -14.46 -29.72 20.23
C HIS A 139 -14.55 -31.23 20.44
N GLU A 140 -13.67 -31.83 21.26
CA GLU A 140 -13.62 -33.27 21.56
C GLU A 140 -13.55 -34.17 20.30
N LYS A 141 -13.00 -33.64 19.21
CA LYS A 141 -12.84 -34.36 17.94
C LYS A 141 -11.55 -35.17 17.96
N LYS A 142 -11.61 -36.37 17.38
CA LYS A 142 -10.43 -37.21 17.19
C LYS A 142 -9.32 -36.47 16.41
N PRO A 143 -8.03 -36.71 16.75
CA PRO A 143 -6.90 -36.09 16.06
C PRO A 143 -6.90 -36.47 14.58
N LEU A 144 -6.35 -35.59 13.75
CA LEU A 144 -6.21 -35.85 12.32
C LEU A 144 -5.17 -36.96 12.10
N PRO A 145 -5.37 -37.87 11.12
CA PRO A 145 -4.38 -38.87 10.78
C PRO A 145 -3.09 -38.18 10.32
N GLY A 146 -1.96 -38.58 10.90
CA GLY A 146 -0.66 -38.00 10.59
C GLY A 146 -0.28 -38.23 9.12
N VAL A 147 0.13 -37.17 8.43
CA VAL A 147 0.69 -37.28 7.08
C VAL A 147 2.07 -37.94 7.18
N LYS A 148 2.31 -39.03 6.43
CA LYS A 148 3.63 -39.67 6.36
C LYS A 148 4.64 -38.69 5.77
N ARG A 149 5.46 -38.09 6.62
CA ARG A 149 6.51 -37.15 6.20
C ARG A 149 7.66 -37.97 5.60
N ARG A 150 7.77 -37.98 4.27
CA ARG A 150 8.96 -38.51 3.58
C ARG A 150 10.15 -37.68 4.08
N GLN A 151 11.19 -38.32 4.62
CA GLN A 151 12.41 -37.62 5.01
C GLN A 151 12.99 -36.97 3.75
N GLN A 152 12.77 -35.67 3.60
CA GLN A 152 13.36 -34.88 2.54
C GLN A 152 14.57 -34.17 3.13
N ALA A 153 15.68 -34.21 2.41
CA ALA A 153 16.86 -33.39 2.72
C ALA A 153 16.44 -31.94 3.01
N PRO A 154 17.13 -31.23 3.92
CA PRO A 154 16.72 -29.89 4.36
C PRO A 154 16.41 -29.04 3.12
N PRO A 155 15.20 -28.47 3.02
CA PRO A 155 14.81 -27.74 1.83
C PRO A 155 15.69 -26.51 1.74
N ARG A 156 16.63 -26.51 0.78
CA ARG A 156 17.29 -25.28 0.34
C ARG A 156 16.23 -24.45 -0.39
N LEU A 157 15.45 -23.69 0.37
CA LEU A 157 14.47 -22.77 -0.19
C LEU A 157 15.21 -21.62 -0.88
N ARG A 158 15.44 -21.75 -2.19
CA ARG A 158 15.87 -20.67 -3.08
C ARG A 158 14.68 -19.74 -3.30
N ILE A 159 14.51 -18.76 -2.43
CA ILE A 159 13.56 -17.67 -2.71
C ILE A 159 14.25 -16.74 -3.71
N ARG A 160 13.77 -16.73 -4.96
CA ARG A 160 14.18 -15.74 -5.96
C ARG A 160 13.47 -14.42 -5.68
N ARG A 161 14.12 -13.49 -4.99
CA ARG A 161 13.62 -12.11 -4.87
C ARG A 161 14.25 -11.24 -5.94
N SER A 162 13.46 -10.55 -6.74
CA SER A 162 13.98 -9.52 -7.64
C SER A 162 14.57 -8.37 -6.82
N ALA A 163 15.84 -8.05 -7.06
CA ALA A 163 16.56 -6.98 -6.39
C ALA A 163 15.80 -5.65 -6.56
N PRO A 164 15.66 -4.84 -5.50
CA PRO A 164 15.10 -3.51 -5.62
C PRO A 164 15.95 -2.70 -6.60
N ARG A 165 15.29 -1.98 -7.50
CA ARG A 165 15.95 -1.12 -8.48
C ARG A 165 16.54 0.06 -7.73
N THR A 166 17.79 -0.05 -7.28
CA THR A 166 18.54 1.13 -6.86
C THR A 166 18.61 2.06 -8.08
N ARG A 167 17.96 3.22 -7.99
CA ARG A 167 18.21 4.32 -8.93
C ARG A 167 19.65 4.74 -8.69
N LYS A 168 20.60 4.13 -9.40
CA LYS A 168 21.92 4.74 -9.57
C LYS A 168 21.65 6.11 -10.20
N ALA A 169 22.05 7.16 -9.49
CA ALA A 169 22.23 8.48 -10.09
C ALA A 169 23.23 8.29 -11.23
N GLY A 170 22.72 8.12 -12.45
CA GLY A 170 23.53 8.03 -13.65
C GLY A 170 24.12 9.40 -13.90
N LEU A 171 25.43 9.52 -13.70
CA LEU A 171 26.23 10.60 -14.26
C LEU A 171 26.05 10.53 -15.79
N CYS A 172 25.30 11.47 -16.35
CA CYS A 172 25.15 11.61 -17.79
C CYS A 172 26.49 12.06 -18.37
N THR A 173 27.31 11.14 -18.90
CA THR A 173 28.41 11.48 -19.80
C THR A 173 27.84 11.77 -21.19
N GLY A 174 27.22 12.93 -21.33
CA GLY A 174 26.91 13.50 -22.64
C GLY A 174 28.20 14.05 -23.26
N LYS A 175 28.57 13.55 -24.45
CA LYS A 175 29.58 14.18 -25.29
C LYS A 175 29.20 15.65 -25.52
N ALA A 176 30.01 16.55 -24.97
CA ALA A 176 29.88 17.97 -25.18
C ALA A 176 30.15 18.30 -26.64
N ASN A 177 29.21 18.98 -27.30
CA ASN A 177 29.54 19.85 -28.40
C ASN A 177 28.76 21.16 -28.29
N ARG A 178 29.55 22.25 -28.34
CA ARG A 178 29.20 23.64 -28.69
C ARG A 178 28.80 24.63 -27.57
N LYS A 179 29.79 25.48 -27.28
CA LYS A 179 29.82 26.94 -26.99
C LYS A 179 29.03 27.56 -25.81
N VAL A 180 29.85 28.10 -24.89
CA VAL A 180 29.83 29.48 -24.32
C VAL A 180 28.59 29.94 -23.54
N SER A 181 28.72 30.09 -22.21
CA SER A 181 28.96 31.38 -21.50
C SER A 181 28.57 31.31 -20.01
N SER A 182 29.49 31.80 -19.17
CA SER A 182 29.32 32.51 -17.88
C SER A 182 28.45 31.96 -16.74
N GLY A 183 29.12 31.72 -15.58
CA GLY A 183 28.59 31.71 -14.20
C GLY A 183 27.66 30.52 -13.92
N TRP A 184 27.69 29.81 -12.79
CA TRP A 184 27.71 30.28 -11.42
C TRP A 184 28.23 29.14 -10.51
N THR A 185 28.79 29.59 -9.39
CA THR A 185 29.30 28.96 -8.16
C THR A 185 28.80 27.56 -7.75
N THR A 186 29.77 26.72 -7.38
CA THR A 186 29.63 25.39 -6.77
C THR A 186 29.17 25.46 -5.30
N ALA A 187 28.02 24.88 -4.97
CA ALA A 187 27.68 24.52 -3.58
C ALA A 187 27.94 23.02 -3.36
N ARG A 188 28.97 22.74 -2.58
CA ARG A 188 29.43 21.41 -2.17
C ARG A 188 28.60 20.92 -0.99
N TRP A 189 27.86 19.82 -1.15
CA TRP A 189 27.24 19.10 -0.02
C TRP A 189 28.11 17.89 0.33
N THR A 190 28.66 17.89 1.55
CA THR A 190 29.28 16.72 2.17
C THR A 190 28.19 15.85 2.76
N ALA A 191 28.08 14.60 2.30
CA ALA A 191 27.24 13.59 2.92
C ALA A 191 27.97 13.03 4.16
N SER A 192 27.46 13.36 5.35
CA SER A 192 27.86 12.72 6.60
C SER A 192 27.14 11.37 6.72
N THR A 193 27.92 10.29 6.73
CA THR A 193 27.48 8.93 7.03
C THR A 193 27.40 8.74 8.53
N ALA A 194 26.19 8.70 9.09
CA ALA A 194 25.95 8.26 10.46
C ALA A 194 25.26 6.88 10.45
N SER A 195 26.01 5.88 10.89
CA SER A 195 25.56 4.53 11.24
C SER A 195 24.58 4.58 12.42
N LEU A 196 23.44 3.88 12.32
CA LEU A 196 22.57 3.61 13.46
C LEU A 196 22.68 2.15 13.91
N PRO A 197 22.73 1.90 15.23
CA PRO A 197 23.04 0.61 15.81
C PRO A 197 21.83 -0.34 15.90
N THR A 198 22.20 -1.61 15.94
CA THR A 198 21.40 -2.80 16.16
C THR A 198 20.75 -2.81 17.55
N ARG A 199 19.62 -3.56 17.65
CA ARG A 199 19.10 -4.25 18.85
C ARG A 199 18.00 -3.52 19.63
N MET A 200 16.75 -3.94 19.40
CA MET A 200 15.68 -3.77 20.38
C MET A 200 14.90 -5.08 20.51
N SER A 201 15.03 -5.67 21.70
CA SER A 201 14.39 -6.90 22.14
C SER A 201 12.95 -6.58 22.55
N LEU A 202 11.96 -7.21 21.90
CA LEU A 202 10.56 -7.15 22.33
C LEU A 202 10.22 -8.43 23.07
N ARG A 203 10.28 -8.32 24.39
CA ARG A 203 9.85 -9.32 25.38
C ARG A 203 8.33 -9.15 25.55
N VAL A 204 7.56 -10.07 24.99
CA VAL A 204 6.11 -10.14 25.23
C VAL A 204 5.91 -10.77 26.62
N MET A 205 5.47 -9.97 27.59
CA MET A 205 4.96 -10.47 28.86
C MET A 205 3.45 -10.70 28.72
N CYS A 206 3.04 -11.96 28.56
CA CYS A 206 1.67 -12.38 28.82
C CYS A 206 1.44 -12.38 30.34
N THR A 207 0.67 -11.43 30.85
CA THR A 207 0.12 -11.48 32.21
C THR A 207 -1.23 -12.20 32.15
N THR A 208 -1.29 -13.37 32.76
CA THR A 208 -2.51 -14.11 33.07
C THR A 208 -3.25 -13.40 34.20
N ALA A 209 -4.45 -12.87 33.94
CA ALA A 209 -5.38 -12.46 34.99
C ALA A 209 -6.38 -13.60 35.25
N SER A 210 -6.41 -14.06 36.51
CA SER A 210 -7.30 -15.10 37.02
C SER A 210 -8.32 -14.50 38.01
N ARG A 211 -9.59 -14.94 37.90
CA ARG A 211 -10.75 -14.84 38.84
C ARG A 211 -11.30 -13.43 39.12
N SER A 212 -12.60 -13.19 39.33
CA SER A 212 -13.67 -13.96 40.00
C SER A 212 -15.05 -13.35 39.63
N SER A 213 -16.10 -14.19 39.61
CA SER A 213 -17.51 -13.75 39.64
C SER A 213 -17.97 -13.64 41.09
N PRO A 214 -18.86 -12.71 41.46
CA PRO A 214 -19.66 -12.79 42.67
C PRO A 214 -21.05 -13.39 42.42
N ASP A 215 -21.60 -13.95 43.50
CA ASP A 215 -22.92 -14.55 43.66
C ASP A 215 -24.11 -13.62 43.34
#